data_AF-A0A7V6TL16-F1
#
_entry.id   AF-A0A7V6TL16-F1
#
_cell.length_a   1.000
_cell.length_b   1.000
_cell.length_c   1.000
_cell.angle_alpha   90.00
_cell.angle_beta   90.00
_cell.angle_gamma   90.00
#
_symmetry.space_group_name_H-M   'P 1'
#
loop_
_entity.id
_entity.type
_entity.pdbx_description
1 polymer ?
#
loop_
_entity_poly.entity_id
_entity_poly.type
_entity_poly.pdbx_seq_one_letter_code
_entity_poly.pdbx_strand_id
1 'polypeptide(L)'
;VSEPIIQRQGARRVIIQLPGVYDQQAAIDTIGKTAQLEIKNPLGETVLTGADLIDARLSRDQFGRPSVAVEFSKEGAKKFAQLTTVYQGQAIPHVLDGEILVNPVVQGPITDGKGQITGRFSVDEAKNLAVLLKAGSLPVPMEVMEIRNVGPTLGQQSISRSLKAGIVGIILIFIYMLAYYRLPGLVADIALTIYVVIVLGAMALLRATLTLPGIAGFILSIGMAVDANVLIFERIREEFRAGKHVRAAVASGFDRAFRAIFDANITTLITAIVLFYYGSGPVKGFAVTLSLGILASMFTAIVVTRLILNLFVDKDPSGFARHLGVKGVSQ
;
A
#
# COMPACT_ATOMS: atom_id res chain seq x y z
N VAL A 1 -15.50 7.80 5.38
CA VAL A 1 -14.32 7.12 4.82
C VAL A 1 -13.31 6.95 5.94
N SER A 2 -12.77 5.74 6.14
CA SER A 2 -11.71 5.53 7.12
C SER A 2 -10.38 5.85 6.43
N GLU A 3 -9.72 6.93 6.85
CA GLU A 3 -8.36 7.32 6.42
C GLU A 3 -8.13 7.36 4.88
N PRO A 4 -8.69 8.37 4.17
CA PRO A 4 -8.37 8.57 2.77
C PRO A 4 -6.88 8.90 2.58
N ILE A 5 -6.20 8.21 1.66
CA ILE A 5 -4.81 8.50 1.31
C ILE A 5 -4.82 9.41 0.08
N ILE A 6 -4.33 10.64 0.25
CA ILE A 6 -4.20 11.62 -0.83
C ILE A 6 -2.70 11.85 -1.07
N GLN A 7 -2.23 11.54 -2.28
CA GLN A 7 -0.83 11.67 -2.66
C GLN A 7 -0.69 12.35 -4.01
N ARG A 8 0.20 13.34 -4.11
CA ARG A 8 0.57 13.94 -5.40
C ARG A 8 1.44 12.96 -6.19
N GLN A 9 1.05 12.66 -7.42
CA GLN A 9 1.83 11.84 -8.35
C GLN A 9 2.41 12.74 -9.46
N GLY A 10 3.70 13.06 -9.35
CA GLY A 10 4.36 13.97 -10.29
C GLY A 10 3.84 15.41 -10.20
N ALA A 11 3.93 16.16 -11.30
CA ALA A 11 3.62 17.59 -11.29
C ALA A 11 2.11 17.92 -11.34
N ARG A 12 1.28 17.06 -11.96
CA ARG A 12 -0.11 17.40 -12.35
C ARG A 12 -1.16 16.35 -11.99
N ARG A 13 -0.86 15.38 -11.12
CA ARG A 13 -1.83 14.34 -10.73
C ARG A 13 -1.91 14.20 -9.22
N VAL A 14 -3.10 13.84 -8.74
CA VAL A 14 -3.36 13.48 -7.35
C VAL A 14 -4.01 12.11 -7.34
N ILE A 15 -3.41 11.18 -6.62
CA ILE A 15 -3.98 9.85 -6.34
C ILE A 15 -4.78 9.97 -5.05
N ILE A 16 -6.04 9.55 -5.11
CA ILE A 16 -6.93 9.47 -3.95
C ILE A 16 -7.32 8.00 -3.78
N GLN A 17 -7.00 7.44 -2.62
CA GLN A 17 -7.42 6.09 -2.24
C GLN A 17 -8.44 6.20 -1.11
N LEU A 18 -9.61 5.63 -1.32
CA LEU A 18 -10.71 5.66 -0.36
C LEU A 18 -10.99 4.25 0.15
N PRO A 19 -10.48 3.87 1.33
CA PRO A 19 -10.76 2.57 1.90
C PRO A 19 -12.24 2.42 2.24
N GLY A 20 -12.84 1.29 1.86
CA GLY A 20 -14.21 0.94 2.25
C GLY A 20 -15.32 1.76 1.58
N VAL A 21 -15.03 2.46 0.48
CA VAL A 21 -16.05 3.11 -0.34
C VAL A 21 -16.55 2.13 -1.40
N TYR A 22 -17.83 1.78 -1.29
CA TYR A 22 -18.48 0.84 -2.21
C TYR A 22 -19.15 1.56 -3.38
N ASP A 23 -19.66 2.77 -3.17
CA ASP A 23 -20.28 3.60 -4.19
C ASP A 23 -19.25 4.59 -4.76
N GLN A 24 -18.75 4.27 -5.95
CA GLN A 24 -17.71 5.05 -6.61
C GLN A 24 -18.26 6.34 -7.21
N GLN A 25 -19.50 6.31 -7.71
CA GLN A 25 -20.08 7.45 -8.40
C GLN A 25 -20.33 8.57 -7.41
N ALA A 26 -20.89 8.25 -6.24
CA ALA A 26 -21.06 9.23 -5.17
C ALA A 26 -19.74 9.87 -4.71
N ALA A 27 -18.65 9.09 -4.67
CA ALA A 27 -17.33 9.61 -4.31
C ALA A 27 -16.74 10.51 -5.40
N ILE A 28 -16.92 10.15 -6.68
CA ILE A 28 -16.50 10.97 -7.83
C ILE A 28 -17.25 12.29 -7.84
N ASP A 29 -18.57 12.25 -7.69
CA ASP A 29 -19.42 13.44 -7.73
C ASP A 29 -19.10 14.39 -6.56
N THR A 30 -18.58 13.87 -5.45
CA THR A 30 -18.16 14.68 -4.30
C THR A 30 -16.75 15.28 -4.51
N ILE A 31 -15.83 14.54 -5.12
CA ILE A 31 -14.42 14.95 -5.26
C ILE A 31 -14.16 15.77 -6.53
N GLY A 32 -14.87 15.46 -7.62
CA GLY A 32 -14.70 16.10 -8.92
C GLY A 32 -15.37 17.47 -9.04
N LYS A 33 -16.27 17.81 -8.11
CA LYS A 33 -16.91 19.13 -8.09
C LYS A 33 -15.95 20.17 -7.54
N THR A 34 -15.88 21.31 -8.24
CA THR A 34 -15.03 22.43 -7.84
C THR A 34 -15.61 23.15 -6.63
N ALA A 35 -16.92 23.03 -6.38
CA ALA A 35 -17.65 23.61 -5.25
C ALA A 35 -17.45 25.14 -5.13
N GLN A 36 -17.45 25.83 -6.27
CA GLN A 36 -17.39 27.29 -6.32
C GLN A 36 -18.74 27.89 -5.94
N LEU A 37 -18.87 28.23 -4.65
CA LEU A 37 -20.01 29.00 -4.16
C LEU A 37 -19.83 30.48 -4.51
N GLU A 38 -20.85 31.07 -5.12
CA GLU A 38 -20.97 32.51 -5.38
C GLU A 38 -22.31 33.02 -4.84
N ILE A 39 -22.28 34.09 -4.05
CA ILE A 39 -23.50 34.82 -3.64
C ILE A 39 -23.53 36.10 -4.45
N LYS A 40 -24.54 36.23 -5.32
CA LYS A 40 -24.66 37.35 -6.26
C LYS A 40 -25.71 38.35 -5.79
N ASN A 41 -25.51 39.63 -6.14
CA ASN A 41 -26.56 40.62 -5.98
C ASN A 41 -27.69 40.39 -7.02
N PRO A 42 -28.85 41.08 -6.88
CA PRO A 42 -29.94 40.99 -7.86
C PRO A 42 -29.57 41.44 -9.28
N LEU A 43 -28.44 42.14 -9.46
CA LEU A 43 -27.90 42.56 -10.75
C LEU A 43 -26.99 41.50 -11.41
N GLY A 44 -26.71 40.40 -10.70
CA GLY A 44 -25.88 39.28 -11.19
C GLY A 44 -24.39 39.38 -10.88
N GLU A 45 -23.95 40.36 -10.10
CA GLU A 45 -22.55 40.54 -9.70
C GLU A 45 -22.22 39.71 -8.46
N THR A 46 -21.09 38.99 -8.47
CA THR A 46 -20.63 38.19 -7.33
C THR A 46 -20.12 39.09 -6.20
N VAL A 47 -20.76 39.03 -5.04
CA VAL A 47 -20.41 39.84 -3.86
C VAL A 47 -19.66 39.03 -2.81
N LEU A 48 -20.03 37.75 -2.63
CA LEU A 48 -19.30 36.82 -1.77
C LEU A 48 -18.99 35.53 -2.50
N THR A 49 -17.94 34.86 -2.05
CA THR A 49 -17.51 33.56 -2.56
C THR A 49 -17.37 32.55 -1.43
N GLY A 50 -17.17 31.28 -1.77
CA GLY A 50 -16.82 30.23 -0.80
C GLY A 50 -15.57 30.56 0.04
N ALA A 51 -14.66 31.43 -0.43
CA ALA A 51 -13.49 31.87 0.34
C ALA A 51 -13.86 32.78 1.53
N ASP A 52 -15.03 33.39 1.52
CA ASP A 52 -15.53 34.23 2.62
C ASP A 52 -16.19 33.39 3.73
N LEU A 53 -16.31 32.06 3.57
CA LEU A 53 -16.86 31.13 4.57
C LEU A 53 -15.80 30.65 5.56
N ILE A 54 -16.16 30.60 6.85
CA ILE A 54 -15.39 29.95 7.92
C ILE A 54 -15.86 28.51 8.10
N ASP A 55 -17.17 28.29 8.12
CA ASP A 55 -17.74 26.98 8.39
C ASP A 55 -19.08 26.78 7.70
N ALA A 56 -19.39 25.52 7.41
CA ALA A 56 -20.67 25.08 6.87
C ALA A 56 -21.08 23.78 7.56
N ARG A 57 -22.30 23.73 8.11
CA ARG A 57 -22.80 22.58 8.86
C ARG A 57 -24.26 22.28 8.51
N LEU A 58 -24.61 21.00 8.55
CA LEU A 58 -26.00 20.57 8.49
C LEU A 58 -26.78 21.18 9.66
N SER A 59 -27.90 21.82 9.36
CA SER A 59 -28.82 22.43 10.32
C SER A 59 -30.27 22.14 9.92
N ARG A 60 -31.22 22.59 10.74
CA ARG A 60 -32.65 22.55 10.41
C ARG A 60 -33.21 23.96 10.38
N ASP A 61 -34.11 24.21 9.44
CA ASP A 61 -34.85 25.48 9.39
C ASP A 61 -35.88 25.56 10.54
N GLN A 62 -36.52 26.71 10.66
CA GLN A 62 -37.58 26.97 11.64
C GLN A 62 -38.81 26.02 11.53
N PHE A 63 -38.95 25.29 10.42
CA PHE A 63 -40.00 24.32 10.17
C PHE A 63 -39.51 22.87 10.32
N GLY A 64 -38.27 22.67 10.81
CA GLY A 64 -37.66 21.35 11.00
C GLY A 64 -37.11 20.70 9.73
N ARG A 65 -37.12 21.39 8.58
CA ARG A 65 -36.62 20.89 7.29
C ARG A 65 -35.10 20.98 7.21
N PRO A 66 -34.42 20.08 6.47
CA PRO A 66 -32.97 20.13 6.30
C PRO A 66 -32.49 21.45 5.66
N SER A 67 -31.39 21.99 6.16
CA SER A 67 -30.77 23.23 5.68
C SER A 67 -29.26 23.21 5.93
N VAL A 68 -28.53 24.13 5.33
CA VAL A 68 -27.10 24.31 5.61
C VAL A 68 -26.89 25.64 6.32
N ALA A 69 -26.40 25.60 7.56
CA ALA A 69 -25.96 26.78 8.27
C ALA A 69 -24.54 27.12 7.84
N VAL A 70 -24.33 28.39 7.48
CA VAL A 70 -23.04 28.92 7.05
C VAL A 70 -22.61 30.05 7.98
N GLU A 71 -21.31 30.10 8.27
CA GLU A 71 -20.71 31.15 9.08
C GLU A 71 -19.63 31.85 8.24
N PHE A 72 -19.71 33.17 8.14
CA PHE A 72 -18.81 33.98 7.33
C PHE A 72 -17.64 34.54 8.14
N SER A 73 -16.54 34.85 7.45
CA SER A 73 -15.41 35.58 8.01
C SER A 73 -15.80 36.99 8.44
N LYS A 74 -14.97 37.68 9.23
CA LYS A 74 -15.25 39.08 9.63
C LYS A 74 -15.43 40.01 8.43
N GLU A 75 -14.69 39.77 7.34
CA GLU A 75 -14.85 40.52 6.10
C GLU A 75 -16.10 40.08 5.32
N GLY A 76 -16.34 38.77 5.23
CA GLY A 76 -17.54 38.21 4.61
C GLY A 76 -18.82 38.70 5.28
N ALA A 77 -18.87 38.71 6.62
CA ALA A 77 -20.00 39.20 7.39
C ALA A 77 -20.31 40.68 7.10
N LYS A 78 -19.30 41.53 6.92
CA LYS A 78 -19.49 42.94 6.52
C LYS A 78 -20.07 43.06 5.12
N LYS A 79 -19.51 42.33 4.14
CA LYS A 79 -20.02 42.30 2.76
C LYS A 79 -21.47 41.79 2.72
N PHE A 80 -21.76 40.72 3.46
CA PHE A 80 -23.09 40.12 3.54
C PHE A 80 -24.11 41.03 4.24
N ALA A 81 -23.71 41.72 5.31
CA ALA A 81 -24.54 42.73 5.97
C ALA A 81 -24.88 43.89 5.03
N GLN A 82 -23.90 44.41 4.28
CA GLN A 82 -24.13 45.46 3.29
C GLN A 82 -25.06 44.99 2.18
N LEU A 83 -24.82 43.79 1.64
CA LEU A 83 -25.66 43.20 0.59
C LEU A 83 -27.12 43.04 1.04
N THR A 84 -27.35 42.49 2.23
CA THR A 84 -28.70 42.29 2.77
C THR A 84 -29.39 43.60 3.18
N THR A 85 -28.64 44.63 3.55
CA THR A 85 -29.19 45.96 3.85
C THR A 85 -29.65 46.68 2.58
N VAL A 86 -28.86 46.63 1.51
CA VAL A 86 -29.16 47.35 0.25
C VAL A 86 -30.31 46.69 -0.50
N TYR A 87 -30.34 45.35 -0.53
CA TYR A 87 -31.29 44.58 -1.35
C TYR A 87 -32.40 43.93 -0.51
N GLN A 88 -32.85 44.61 0.54
CA GLN A 88 -33.97 44.14 1.36
C GLN A 88 -35.25 43.98 0.50
N GLY A 89 -35.94 42.86 0.67
CA GLY A 89 -37.13 42.51 -0.12
C GLY A 89 -36.82 41.96 -1.51
N GLN A 90 -35.55 41.87 -1.92
CA GLN A 90 -35.14 41.29 -3.21
C GLN A 90 -34.52 39.89 -3.01
N ALA A 91 -34.50 39.11 -4.09
CA ALA A 91 -33.94 37.77 -4.08
C ALA A 91 -32.42 37.82 -4.36
N ILE A 92 -31.64 37.12 -3.52
CA ILE A 92 -30.19 37.01 -3.66
C ILE A 92 -29.87 35.60 -4.15
N PRO A 93 -29.50 35.40 -5.42
CA PRO A 93 -29.18 34.07 -5.93
C PRO A 93 -27.85 33.58 -5.36
N HIS A 94 -27.89 32.38 -4.77
CA HIS A 94 -26.71 31.62 -4.39
C HIS A 94 -26.44 30.60 -5.50
N VAL A 95 -25.28 30.70 -6.12
CA VAL A 95 -24.86 29.90 -7.28
C VAL A 95 -23.76 28.95 -6.85
N LEU A 96 -23.82 27.70 -7.31
CA LEU A 96 -22.79 26.69 -7.08
C LEU A 96 -22.34 26.15 -8.45
N ASP A 97 -21.06 26.30 -8.77
CA ASP A 97 -20.48 25.85 -10.05
C ASP A 97 -21.25 26.37 -11.30
N GLY A 98 -21.82 27.58 -11.21
CA GLY A 98 -22.56 28.24 -12.30
C GLY A 98 -24.08 28.00 -12.32
N GLU A 99 -24.60 27.06 -11.52
CA GLU A 99 -26.04 26.78 -11.41
C GLU A 99 -26.66 27.43 -10.17
N ILE A 100 -27.88 27.97 -10.30
CA ILE A 100 -28.60 28.57 -9.16
C ILE A 100 -29.00 27.45 -8.20
N LEU A 101 -28.38 27.45 -7.02
CA LEU A 101 -28.68 26.50 -5.95
C LEU A 101 -29.96 26.91 -5.21
N VAL A 102 -30.02 28.16 -4.76
CA VAL A 102 -31.21 28.75 -4.10
C VAL A 102 -31.32 30.23 -4.44
N ASN A 103 -32.54 30.75 -4.36
CA ASN A 103 -32.81 32.17 -4.59
C ASN A 103 -33.68 32.76 -3.45
N PRO A 104 -33.15 32.85 -2.21
CA PRO A 104 -33.89 33.37 -1.06
C PRO A 104 -34.15 34.87 -1.17
N VAL A 105 -35.31 35.30 -0.67
CA VAL A 105 -35.65 36.72 -0.52
C VAL A 105 -35.13 37.22 0.82
N VAL A 106 -34.43 38.36 0.81
CA VAL A 106 -33.91 38.99 2.02
C VAL A 106 -35.04 39.65 2.80
N GLN A 107 -35.28 39.17 4.02
CA GLN A 107 -36.34 39.74 4.88
C GLN A 107 -35.86 40.97 5.65
N GLY A 108 -34.57 41.03 6.00
CA GLY A 108 -33.95 42.16 6.69
C GLY A 108 -32.42 42.05 6.74
N PRO A 109 -31.74 43.07 7.28
CA PRO A 109 -30.29 43.10 7.39
C PRO A 109 -29.75 41.98 8.29
N ILE A 110 -28.81 41.19 7.78
CA ILE A 110 -28.15 40.12 8.54
C ILE A 110 -26.75 40.59 8.94
N THR A 111 -26.57 40.98 10.19
CA THR A 111 -25.32 41.59 10.71
C THR A 111 -24.48 40.66 11.58
N ASP A 112 -25.01 39.50 11.95
CA ASP A 112 -24.37 38.52 12.83
C ASP A 112 -23.37 37.59 12.12
N GLY A 113 -23.25 37.72 10.79
CA GLY A 113 -22.34 36.92 9.97
C GLY A 113 -22.76 35.46 9.82
N LYS A 114 -24.01 35.12 10.17
CA LYS A 114 -24.55 33.77 10.06
C LYS A 114 -25.64 33.72 9.01
N GLY A 115 -25.55 32.74 8.12
CA GLY A 115 -26.53 32.51 7.06
C GLY A 115 -27.14 31.13 7.17
N GLN A 116 -28.34 30.98 6.61
CA GLN A 116 -28.96 29.68 6.44
C GLN A 116 -29.37 29.50 4.97
N ILE A 117 -28.80 28.49 4.33
CA ILE A 117 -29.17 28.09 2.97
C ILE A 117 -30.34 27.11 3.10
N THR A 118 -31.54 27.63 2.88
CA THR A 118 -32.80 26.87 2.92
C THR A 118 -33.26 26.50 1.53
N GLY A 119 -33.65 25.24 1.33
CA GLY A 119 -34.15 24.73 0.06
C GLY A 119 -34.95 23.43 0.25
N ARG A 120 -35.41 22.81 -0.83
CA ARG A 120 -36.06 21.49 -0.78
C ARG A 120 -35.00 20.39 -0.76
N PHE A 121 -34.12 20.42 0.23
CA PHE A 121 -33.03 19.44 0.37
C PHE A 121 -33.50 18.22 1.16
N SER A 122 -33.02 17.05 0.75
CA SER A 122 -32.98 15.87 1.62
C SER A 122 -31.90 16.04 2.70
N VAL A 123 -31.94 15.19 3.74
CA VAL A 123 -30.91 15.19 4.80
C VAL A 123 -29.52 14.90 4.21
N ASP A 124 -29.44 13.97 3.27
CA ASP A 124 -28.18 13.57 2.64
C ASP A 124 -27.66 14.65 1.68
N GLU A 125 -28.53 15.31 0.92
CA GLU A 125 -28.15 16.45 0.08
C GLU A 125 -27.60 17.62 0.89
N ALA A 126 -28.28 18.00 1.98
CA ALA A 126 -27.82 19.08 2.85
C ALA A 126 -26.50 18.74 3.53
N LYS A 127 -26.30 17.48 3.92
CA LYS A 127 -25.03 16.99 4.49
C LYS A 127 -23.90 17.06 3.47
N ASN A 128 -24.12 16.61 2.24
CA ASN A 128 -23.12 16.64 1.17
C ASN A 128 -22.77 18.09 0.79
N LEU A 129 -23.77 18.96 0.68
CA LEU A 129 -23.57 20.39 0.43
C LEU A 129 -22.74 21.04 1.54
N ALA A 130 -23.01 20.75 2.81
CA ALA A 130 -22.21 21.27 3.92
C ALA A 130 -20.74 20.82 3.84
N VAL A 131 -20.49 19.57 3.45
CA VAL A 131 -19.12 19.05 3.25
C VAL A 131 -18.43 19.75 2.08
N LEU A 132 -19.12 19.95 0.96
CA LEU A 132 -18.58 20.64 -0.22
C LEU A 132 -18.22 22.10 0.10
N LEU A 133 -19.13 22.84 0.75
CA LEU A 133 -18.89 24.23 1.13
C LEU A 133 -17.76 24.38 2.15
N LYS A 134 -17.61 23.41 3.06
CA LYS A 134 -16.54 23.40 4.06
C LYS A 134 -15.17 23.04 3.48
N ALA A 135 -15.14 22.17 2.48
CA ALA A 135 -13.91 21.81 1.78
C ALA A 135 -13.31 23.01 1.00
N GLY A 136 -14.15 24.02 0.70
CA GLY A 136 -13.77 25.18 -0.08
C GLY A 136 -13.68 24.84 -1.57
N SER A 137 -13.52 25.86 -2.41
CA SER A 137 -13.41 25.64 -3.84
C SER A 137 -12.05 25.04 -4.21
N LEU A 138 -12.05 24.07 -5.12
CA LEU A 138 -10.80 23.60 -5.72
C LEU A 138 -10.20 24.74 -6.57
N PRO A 139 -8.90 25.04 -6.45
CA PRO A 139 -8.27 26.14 -7.19
C PRO A 139 -8.15 25.86 -8.70
N VAL A 140 -8.34 24.61 -9.11
CA VAL A 140 -8.25 24.17 -10.50
C VAL A 140 -9.29 23.07 -10.78
N PRO A 141 -9.89 23.02 -11.99
CA PRO A 141 -10.75 21.92 -12.39
C PRO A 141 -9.93 20.62 -12.45
N MET A 142 -10.52 19.53 -11.95
CA MET A 142 -9.88 18.22 -11.87
C MET A 142 -10.64 17.23 -12.75
N GLU A 143 -9.92 16.50 -13.60
CA GLU A 143 -10.49 15.41 -14.40
C GLU A 143 -10.05 14.05 -13.84
N VAL A 144 -10.96 13.09 -13.84
CA VAL A 144 -10.68 11.72 -13.38
C VAL A 144 -9.93 10.97 -14.49
N MET A 145 -8.63 10.76 -14.31
CA MET A 145 -7.78 10.10 -15.32
C MET A 145 -7.89 8.56 -15.32
N GLU A 146 -7.95 7.94 -14.15
CA GLU A 146 -7.93 6.48 -14.03
C GLU A 146 -8.67 6.05 -12.75
N ILE A 147 -9.50 5.02 -12.88
CA ILE A 147 -10.24 4.43 -11.77
C ILE A 147 -9.81 2.97 -11.62
N ARG A 148 -9.37 2.59 -10.43
CA ARG A 148 -9.11 1.19 -10.06
C ARG A 148 -9.96 0.80 -8.86
N ASN A 149 -10.91 -0.11 -9.09
CA ASN A 149 -11.66 -0.74 -8.02
C ASN A 149 -10.97 -2.04 -7.60
N VAL A 150 -10.69 -2.19 -6.31
CA VAL A 150 -10.34 -3.49 -5.74
C VAL A 150 -11.36 -3.79 -4.65
N GLY A 151 -12.31 -4.67 -4.98
CA GLY A 151 -13.32 -5.11 -4.01
C GLY A 151 -12.67 -5.76 -2.79
N PRO A 152 -13.14 -5.49 -1.55
CA PRO A 152 -12.57 -6.08 -0.33
C PRO A 152 -12.53 -7.61 -0.35
N THR A 153 -13.56 -8.23 -0.94
CA THR A 153 -13.67 -9.67 -1.10
C THR A 153 -12.62 -10.23 -2.06
N LEU A 154 -12.37 -9.58 -3.19
CA LEU A 154 -11.33 -9.96 -4.15
C LEU A 154 -9.93 -9.82 -3.55
N GLY A 155 -9.68 -8.76 -2.77
CA GLY A 155 -8.44 -8.56 -2.04
C GLY A 155 -8.18 -9.67 -1.00
N GLN A 156 -9.15 -9.93 -0.11
CA GLN A 156 -9.02 -10.98 0.91
C GLN A 156 -8.94 -12.39 0.30
N GLN A 157 -9.72 -12.68 -0.74
CA GLN A 157 -9.64 -13.96 -1.44
C GLN A 157 -8.27 -14.16 -2.10
N SER A 158 -7.68 -13.11 -2.67
CA SER A 158 -6.35 -13.19 -3.27
C SER A 158 -5.28 -13.47 -2.21
N ILE A 159 -5.29 -12.74 -1.09
CA ILE A 159 -4.35 -12.95 0.01
C ILE A 159 -4.47 -14.38 0.57
N SER A 160 -5.69 -14.84 0.87
CA SER A 160 -5.89 -16.17 1.44
C SER A 160 -5.52 -17.30 0.48
N ARG A 161 -5.82 -17.17 -0.83
CA ARG A 161 -5.40 -18.14 -1.85
C ARG A 161 -3.87 -18.16 -2.01
N SER A 162 -3.23 -17.01 -2.06
CA SER A 162 -1.76 -16.92 -2.15
C SER A 162 -1.06 -17.48 -0.93
N LEU A 163 -1.59 -17.26 0.27
CA LEU A 163 -1.06 -17.87 1.51
C LEU A 163 -1.20 -19.40 1.49
N LYS A 164 -2.38 -19.93 1.13
CA LYS A 164 -2.58 -21.38 1.00
C LYS A 164 -1.63 -22.00 -0.04
N ALA A 165 -1.49 -21.38 -1.21
CA ALA A 165 -0.56 -21.82 -2.25
C ALA A 165 0.90 -21.79 -1.76
N GLY A 166 1.30 -20.73 -1.04
CA GLY A 166 2.62 -20.62 -0.44
C GLY A 166 2.92 -21.73 0.57
N ILE A 167 1.99 -22.03 1.47
CA ILE A 167 2.13 -23.12 2.46
C ILE A 167 2.29 -24.48 1.76
N VAL A 168 1.43 -24.78 0.79
CA VAL A 168 1.53 -26.02 0.01
C VAL A 168 2.88 -26.09 -0.71
N GLY A 169 3.33 -24.99 -1.31
CA GLY A 169 4.64 -24.91 -1.97
C GLY A 169 5.81 -25.19 -1.03
N ILE A 170 5.82 -24.60 0.18
CA ILE A 170 6.86 -24.85 1.19
C ILE A 170 6.88 -26.32 1.62
N ILE A 171 5.72 -26.93 1.85
CA ILE A 171 5.63 -28.35 2.22
C ILE A 171 6.21 -29.24 1.11
N LEU A 172 5.88 -28.97 -0.15
CA LEU A 172 6.43 -29.72 -1.29
C LEU A 172 7.94 -29.55 -1.40
N ILE A 173 8.47 -28.36 -1.12
CA ILE A 173 9.92 -28.10 -1.08
C ILE A 173 10.57 -28.93 0.03
N PHE A 174 10.03 -28.94 1.25
CA PHE A 174 10.57 -29.74 2.36
C PHE A 174 10.60 -31.23 2.01
N ILE A 175 9.50 -31.75 1.45
CA ILE A 175 9.43 -33.15 1.02
C ILE A 175 10.50 -33.43 -0.05
N TYR A 176 10.67 -32.55 -1.03
CA TYR A 176 11.67 -32.71 -2.08
C TYR A 176 13.10 -32.69 -1.53
N MET A 177 13.42 -31.72 -0.66
CA MET A 177 14.75 -31.58 -0.06
C MET A 177 15.09 -32.79 0.80
N LEU A 178 14.16 -33.25 1.64
CA LEU A 178 14.35 -34.43 2.47
C LEU A 178 14.49 -35.71 1.62
N ALA A 179 13.69 -35.87 0.57
CA ALA A 179 13.73 -37.06 -0.28
C ALA A 179 15.01 -37.15 -1.12
N TYR A 180 15.43 -36.05 -1.74
CA TYR A 180 16.57 -36.03 -2.66
C TYR A 180 17.93 -35.88 -1.94
N TYR A 181 18.00 -34.97 -0.97
CA TYR A 181 19.24 -34.63 -0.26
C TYR A 181 19.37 -35.30 1.12
N ARG A 182 18.33 -35.99 1.61
CA ARG A 182 18.35 -36.71 2.90
C ARG A 182 18.78 -35.80 4.06
N LEU A 183 19.94 -36.08 4.66
CA LEU A 183 20.43 -35.42 5.88
C LEU A 183 20.88 -33.96 5.60
N PRO A 184 21.66 -33.66 4.54
CA PRO A 184 21.79 -32.28 4.03
C PRO A 184 20.45 -31.60 3.75
N GLY A 185 19.48 -32.34 3.21
CA GLY A 185 18.11 -31.83 2.97
C GLY A 185 17.43 -31.33 4.24
N LEU A 186 17.48 -32.10 5.32
CA LEU A 186 16.97 -31.69 6.63
C LEU A 186 17.64 -30.42 7.15
N VAL A 187 18.96 -30.28 6.93
CA VAL A 187 19.69 -29.06 7.31
C VAL A 187 19.19 -27.85 6.51
N ALA A 188 18.92 -28.02 5.22
CA ALA A 188 18.34 -26.97 4.40
C ALA A 188 16.92 -26.59 4.85
N ASP A 189 16.09 -27.55 5.27
CA ASP A 189 14.74 -27.26 5.75
C ASP A 189 14.74 -26.48 7.07
N ILE A 190 15.67 -26.79 7.98
CA ILE A 190 15.89 -26.03 9.21
C ILE A 190 16.36 -24.60 8.86
N ALA A 191 17.32 -24.46 7.94
CA ALA A 191 17.79 -23.16 7.50
C ALA A 191 16.68 -22.34 6.81
N LEU A 192 15.84 -22.99 6.00
CA LEU A 192 14.70 -22.35 5.33
C LEU A 192 13.61 -21.91 6.32
N THR A 193 13.40 -22.68 7.39
CA THR A 193 12.49 -22.30 8.48
C THR A 193 12.99 -21.03 9.19
N ILE A 194 14.29 -20.99 9.52
CA ILE A 194 14.93 -19.81 10.11
C ILE A 194 14.84 -18.61 9.15
N TYR A 195 15.08 -18.84 7.86
CA TYR A 195 14.91 -17.84 6.82
C TYR A 195 13.51 -17.22 6.80
N VAL A 196 12.46 -18.04 6.81
CA VAL A 196 11.06 -17.56 6.82
C VAL A 196 10.80 -16.69 8.04
N VAL A 197 11.27 -17.10 9.23
CA VAL A 197 11.13 -16.34 10.47
C VAL A 197 11.87 -15.00 10.39
N ILE A 198 13.11 -14.98 9.86
CA ILE A 198 13.89 -13.75 9.69
C ILE A 198 13.20 -12.78 8.76
N VAL A 199 12.71 -13.24 7.60
CA VAL A 199 12.06 -12.35 6.61
C VAL A 199 10.76 -11.79 7.17
N LEU A 200 9.90 -12.62 7.77
CA LEU A 200 8.64 -12.15 8.37
C LEU A 200 8.90 -11.21 9.55
N GLY A 201 9.89 -11.51 10.38
CA GLY A 201 10.32 -10.64 11.49
C GLY A 201 10.86 -9.29 11.00
N ALA A 202 11.67 -9.27 9.95
CA ALA A 202 12.19 -8.05 9.34
C ALA A 202 11.08 -7.21 8.71
N MET A 203 10.11 -7.83 8.03
CA MET A 203 8.94 -7.14 7.50
C MET A 203 8.10 -6.51 8.61
N ALA A 204 7.88 -7.23 9.71
CA ALA A 204 7.16 -6.71 10.88
C ALA A 204 7.90 -5.52 11.53
N LEU A 205 9.23 -5.62 11.68
CA LEU A 205 10.07 -4.56 12.25
C LEU A 205 10.01 -3.28 11.40
N LEU A 206 10.06 -3.43 10.08
CA LEU A 206 10.02 -2.31 9.13
C LEU A 206 8.60 -1.79 8.86
N ARG A 207 7.58 -2.36 9.50
CA ARG A 207 6.15 -2.11 9.24
C ARG A 207 5.81 -2.19 7.74
N ALA A 208 6.49 -3.08 7.03
CA ALA A 208 6.29 -3.28 5.60
C ALA A 208 4.92 -3.94 5.36
N THR A 209 4.16 -3.43 4.39
CA THR A 209 2.85 -3.98 4.07
C THR A 209 2.97 -5.22 3.19
N LEU A 210 2.36 -6.33 3.63
CA LEU A 210 2.30 -7.56 2.84
C LEU A 210 1.19 -7.45 1.78
N THR A 211 1.56 -6.91 0.63
CA THR A 211 0.67 -6.80 -0.55
C THR A 211 0.69 -8.09 -1.37
N LEU A 212 -0.25 -8.24 -2.31
CA LEU A 212 -0.28 -9.41 -3.20
C LEU A 212 1.04 -9.59 -4.00
N PRO A 213 1.61 -8.53 -4.61
CA PRO A 213 2.96 -8.64 -5.19
C PRO A 213 4.04 -8.91 -4.14
N GLY A 214 3.93 -8.35 -2.92
CA GLY A 214 4.82 -8.70 -1.82
C GLY A 214 4.87 -10.21 -1.56
N ILE A 215 3.71 -10.88 -1.52
CA ILE A 215 3.62 -12.34 -1.37
C ILE A 215 4.30 -13.06 -2.54
N ALA A 216 4.13 -12.60 -3.77
CA ALA A 216 4.82 -13.17 -4.93
C ALA A 216 6.36 -13.03 -4.80
N GLY A 217 6.84 -11.87 -4.33
CA GLY A 217 8.26 -11.65 -4.05
C GLY A 217 8.79 -12.55 -2.95
N PHE A 218 7.99 -12.80 -1.91
CA PHE A 218 8.31 -13.75 -0.85
C PHE A 218 8.44 -15.19 -1.37
N ILE A 219 7.48 -15.65 -2.17
CA ILE A 219 7.49 -16.99 -2.77
C ILE A 219 8.70 -17.15 -3.70
N LEU A 220 8.99 -16.15 -4.53
CA LEU A 220 10.19 -16.15 -5.38
C LEU A 220 11.48 -16.26 -4.54
N SER A 221 11.53 -15.53 -3.42
CA SER A 221 12.69 -15.53 -2.54
C SER A 221 12.89 -16.86 -1.80
N ILE A 222 11.81 -17.59 -1.49
CA ILE A 222 11.89 -18.98 -0.99
C ILE A 222 12.58 -19.87 -2.01
N GLY A 223 12.21 -19.77 -3.29
CA GLY A 223 12.83 -20.55 -4.37
C GLY A 223 14.34 -20.29 -4.45
N MET A 224 14.75 -19.02 -4.39
CA MET A 224 16.18 -18.65 -4.38
C MET A 224 16.91 -19.12 -3.12
N ALA A 225 16.26 -19.11 -1.95
CA ALA A 225 16.85 -19.60 -0.70
C ALA A 225 17.12 -21.12 -0.75
N VAL A 226 16.24 -21.88 -1.39
CA VAL A 226 16.42 -23.32 -1.61
C VAL A 226 17.52 -23.58 -2.64
N ASP A 227 17.53 -22.82 -3.75
CA ASP A 227 18.52 -22.94 -4.81
C ASP A 227 19.96 -22.73 -4.29
N ALA A 228 20.16 -21.74 -3.41
CA ALA A 228 21.45 -21.51 -2.75
C ALA A 228 21.94 -22.74 -1.97
N ASN A 229 21.04 -23.41 -1.22
CA ASN A 229 21.38 -24.63 -0.48
C ASN A 229 21.67 -25.81 -1.42
N VAL A 230 20.90 -25.95 -2.50
CA VAL A 230 21.12 -26.97 -3.54
C VAL A 230 22.50 -26.82 -4.18
N LEU A 231 22.87 -25.60 -4.59
CA LEU A 231 24.16 -25.32 -5.21
C LEU A 231 25.33 -25.65 -4.27
N ILE A 232 25.20 -25.30 -2.98
CA ILE A 232 26.19 -25.66 -1.96
C ILE A 232 26.33 -27.19 -1.88
N PHE A 233 25.22 -27.93 -1.80
CA PHE A 233 25.26 -29.38 -1.63
C PHE A 233 25.83 -30.11 -2.84
N GLU A 234 25.48 -29.67 -4.06
CA GLU A 234 26.06 -30.23 -5.27
C GLU A 234 27.55 -29.93 -5.35
N ARG A 235 27.99 -28.71 -4.99
CA ARG A 235 29.44 -28.42 -4.95
C ARG A 235 30.17 -29.27 -3.92
N ILE A 236 29.59 -29.50 -2.74
CA ILE A 236 30.16 -30.40 -1.73
C ILE A 236 30.26 -31.84 -2.27
N ARG A 237 29.22 -32.34 -2.96
CA ARG A 237 29.22 -33.65 -3.60
C ARG A 237 30.30 -33.76 -4.69
N GLU A 238 30.48 -32.73 -5.51
CA GLU A 238 31.54 -32.67 -6.52
C GLU A 238 32.94 -32.76 -5.89
N GLU A 239 33.20 -31.96 -4.86
CA GLU A 239 34.49 -31.97 -4.15
C GLU A 239 34.77 -33.31 -3.46
N PHE A 240 33.73 -33.94 -2.91
CA PHE A 240 33.84 -35.27 -2.29
C PHE A 240 34.11 -36.36 -3.34
N ARG A 241 33.46 -36.32 -4.50
CA ARG A 241 33.73 -37.22 -5.63
C ARG A 241 35.13 -37.03 -6.21
N ALA A 242 35.70 -35.84 -6.10
CA ALA A 242 37.09 -35.56 -6.47
C ALA A 242 38.12 -36.14 -5.46
N GLY A 243 37.68 -36.91 -4.46
CA GLY A 243 38.54 -37.64 -3.52
C GLY A 243 38.90 -36.86 -2.25
N LYS A 244 38.30 -35.67 -2.02
CA LYS A 244 38.55 -34.92 -0.79
C LYS A 244 37.82 -35.56 0.40
N HIS A 245 38.47 -35.56 1.55
CA HIS A 245 37.82 -35.90 2.82
C HIS A 245 36.63 -34.98 3.09
N VAL A 246 35.60 -35.48 3.79
CA VAL A 246 34.31 -34.80 4.03
C VAL A 246 34.48 -33.36 4.50
N ARG A 247 35.32 -33.10 5.51
CA ARG A 247 35.58 -31.74 6.03
C ARG A 247 36.16 -30.80 4.97
N ALA A 248 37.14 -31.28 4.21
CA ALA A 248 37.78 -30.50 3.15
C ALA A 248 36.83 -30.26 1.95
N ALA A 249 35.97 -31.24 1.64
CA ALA A 249 34.94 -31.12 0.63
C ALA A 249 33.87 -30.08 1.01
N VAL A 250 33.43 -30.08 2.28
CA VAL A 250 32.49 -29.07 2.80
C VAL A 250 33.10 -27.67 2.73
N ALA A 251 34.32 -27.49 3.24
CA ALA A 251 34.99 -26.19 3.20
C ALA A 251 35.20 -25.67 1.77
N SER A 252 35.68 -26.53 0.86
CA SER A 252 35.89 -26.17 -0.55
C SER A 252 34.57 -25.90 -1.27
N GLY A 253 33.53 -26.67 -0.97
CA GLY A 253 32.20 -26.53 -1.56
C GLY A 253 31.58 -25.20 -1.21
N PHE A 254 31.66 -24.78 0.06
CA PHE A 254 31.19 -23.47 0.50
C PHE A 254 31.95 -22.31 -0.15
N ASP A 255 33.27 -22.36 -0.25
CA ASP A 255 34.06 -21.27 -0.85
C ASP A 255 33.71 -21.03 -2.33
N ARG A 256 33.55 -22.12 -3.08
CA ARG A 256 33.16 -22.04 -4.51
C ARG A 256 31.70 -21.65 -4.68
N ALA A 257 30.79 -22.24 -3.91
CA ALA A 257 29.37 -21.92 -3.98
C ALA A 257 29.10 -20.46 -3.56
N PHE A 258 29.83 -19.95 -2.56
CA PHE A 258 29.68 -18.57 -2.09
C PHE A 258 29.83 -17.54 -3.21
N ARG A 259 30.86 -17.66 -4.06
CA ARG A 259 31.08 -16.71 -5.16
C ARG A 259 29.90 -16.69 -6.13
N ALA A 260 29.44 -17.86 -6.55
CA ALA A 260 28.29 -17.99 -7.45
C ALA A 260 26.99 -17.45 -6.84
N ILE A 261 26.72 -17.76 -5.56
CA ILE A 261 25.53 -17.29 -4.83
C ILE A 261 25.58 -15.77 -4.68
N PHE A 262 26.74 -15.23 -4.34
CA PHE A 262 26.91 -13.79 -4.14
C PHE A 262 26.71 -13.02 -5.44
N ASP A 263 27.31 -13.47 -6.54
CA ASP A 263 27.17 -12.85 -7.86
C ASP A 263 25.71 -12.88 -8.35
N ALA A 264 25.04 -14.02 -8.22
CA ALA A 264 23.63 -14.16 -8.62
C ALA A 264 22.69 -13.27 -7.79
N ASN A 265 22.90 -13.20 -6.47
CA ASN A 265 22.07 -12.39 -5.59
C ASN A 265 22.31 -10.88 -5.76
N ILE A 266 23.54 -10.44 -6.04
CA ILE A 266 23.84 -9.03 -6.31
C ILE A 266 23.05 -8.51 -7.52
N THR A 267 23.03 -9.26 -8.63
CA THR A 267 22.31 -8.83 -9.83
C THR A 267 20.81 -8.66 -9.57
N THR A 268 20.26 -9.57 -8.77
CA THR A 268 18.84 -9.52 -8.36
C THR A 268 18.58 -8.38 -7.39
N LEU A 269 19.51 -8.11 -6.47
CA LEU A 269 19.41 -6.99 -5.51
C LEU A 269 19.47 -5.63 -6.22
N ILE A 270 20.35 -5.47 -7.22
CA ILE A 270 20.38 -4.26 -8.06
C ILE A 270 19.03 -4.05 -8.74
N THR A 271 18.43 -5.11 -9.30
CA THR A 271 17.09 -5.06 -9.89
C THR A 271 16.05 -4.62 -8.86
N ALA A 272 16.07 -5.19 -7.65
CA ALA A 272 15.14 -4.82 -6.59
C ALA A 272 15.29 -3.34 -6.18
N ILE A 273 16.53 -2.81 -6.12
CA ILE A 273 16.78 -1.39 -5.82
C ILE A 273 16.17 -0.49 -6.90
N VAL A 274 16.36 -0.82 -8.18
CA VAL A 274 15.74 -0.08 -9.30
C VAL A 274 14.21 -0.10 -9.18
N LEU A 275 13.62 -1.27 -8.91
CA LEU A 275 12.17 -1.40 -8.69
C LEU A 275 11.68 -0.61 -7.47
N PHE A 276 12.48 -0.48 -6.42
CA PHE A 276 12.11 0.28 -5.23
C PHE A 276 12.08 1.80 -5.49
N TYR A 277 13.08 2.33 -6.19
CA TYR A 277 13.16 3.76 -6.49
C TYR A 277 12.16 4.20 -7.57
N TYR A 278 12.06 3.43 -8.66
CA TYR A 278 11.25 3.80 -9.83
C TYR A 278 9.87 3.16 -9.86
N GLY A 279 9.65 2.09 -9.10
CA GLY A 279 8.34 1.43 -9.01
C GLY A 279 7.31 2.30 -8.26
N SER A 280 6.03 2.03 -8.49
CA SER A 280 4.92 2.67 -7.78
C SER A 280 4.13 1.64 -6.97
N GLY A 281 3.55 2.09 -5.84
CA GLY A 281 2.65 1.32 -4.96
C GLY A 281 3.01 -0.17 -4.81
N PRO A 282 2.31 -1.10 -5.51
CA PRO A 282 2.52 -2.54 -5.36
C PRO A 282 3.92 -3.04 -5.76
N VAL A 283 4.57 -2.40 -6.75
CA VAL A 283 5.92 -2.80 -7.21
C VAL A 283 6.97 -2.50 -6.13
N LYS A 284 6.80 -1.42 -5.36
CA LYS A 284 7.67 -1.12 -4.22
C LYS A 284 7.57 -2.19 -3.14
N GLY A 285 6.35 -2.68 -2.85
CA GLY A 285 6.13 -3.76 -1.89
C GLY A 285 6.80 -5.08 -2.31
N PHE A 286 6.74 -5.41 -3.60
CA PHE A 286 7.49 -6.52 -4.19
C PHE A 286 9.00 -6.34 -4.00
N ALA A 287 9.53 -5.16 -4.33
CA ALA A 287 10.95 -4.84 -4.24
C ALA A 287 11.50 -4.94 -2.81
N VAL A 288 10.77 -4.46 -1.80
CA VAL A 288 11.15 -4.58 -0.39
C VAL A 288 11.22 -6.05 0.03
N THR A 289 10.19 -6.82 -0.31
CA THR A 289 10.10 -8.23 0.08
C THR A 289 11.21 -9.05 -0.58
N LEU A 290 11.48 -8.79 -1.87
CA LEU A 290 12.57 -9.42 -2.62
C LEU A 290 13.94 -9.07 -2.03
N SER A 291 14.18 -7.81 -1.69
CA SER A 291 15.46 -7.36 -1.13
C SER A 291 15.74 -8.00 0.23
N LEU A 292 14.75 -8.01 1.13
CA LEU A 292 14.85 -8.68 2.42
C LEU A 292 15.05 -10.19 2.25
N GLY A 293 14.34 -10.79 1.30
CA GLY A 293 14.46 -12.19 0.96
C GLY A 293 15.86 -12.56 0.49
N ILE A 294 16.49 -11.77 -0.37
CA ILE A 294 17.85 -12.01 -0.85
C ILE A 294 18.87 -11.92 0.29
N LEU A 295 18.79 -10.87 1.12
CA LEU A 295 19.75 -10.66 2.21
C LEU A 295 19.62 -11.77 3.27
N ALA A 296 18.39 -12.12 3.64
CA ALA A 296 18.13 -13.20 4.58
C ALA A 296 18.55 -14.56 4.00
N SER A 297 18.30 -14.84 2.72
CA SER A 297 18.64 -16.12 2.11
C SER A 297 20.15 -16.32 2.09
N MET A 298 20.92 -15.31 1.66
CA MET A 298 22.38 -15.36 1.70
C MET A 298 22.90 -15.59 3.12
N PHE A 299 22.38 -14.85 4.11
CA PHE A 299 22.76 -15.04 5.50
C PHE A 299 22.50 -16.48 5.97
N THR A 300 21.31 -17.01 5.70
CA THR A 300 20.97 -18.38 6.12
C THR A 300 21.81 -19.44 5.40
N ALA A 301 22.01 -19.32 4.09
CA ALA A 301 22.81 -20.29 3.34
C ALA A 301 24.30 -20.28 3.75
N ILE A 302 24.88 -19.10 3.97
CA ILE A 302 26.33 -18.97 4.20
C ILE A 302 26.70 -19.16 5.67
N VAL A 303 25.83 -18.72 6.59
CA VAL A 303 26.11 -18.76 8.03
C VAL A 303 25.40 -19.95 8.68
N VAL A 304 24.08 -20.03 8.54
CA VAL A 304 23.26 -21.02 9.27
C VAL A 304 23.48 -22.42 8.72
N THR A 305 23.34 -22.62 7.40
CA THR A 305 23.58 -23.93 6.77
C THR A 305 25.02 -24.40 7.00
N ARG A 306 26.01 -23.50 6.88
CA ARG A 306 27.41 -23.82 7.14
C ARG A 306 27.67 -24.24 8.58
N LEU A 307 27.12 -23.50 9.54
CA LEU A 307 27.25 -23.81 10.97
C LEU A 307 26.66 -25.19 11.28
N ILE A 308 25.44 -25.45 10.84
CA ILE A 308 24.75 -26.71 11.10
C ILE A 308 25.49 -27.87 10.43
N LEU A 309 25.88 -27.72 9.15
CA LEU A 309 26.63 -28.76 8.44
C LEU A 309 27.96 -29.09 9.11
N ASN A 310 28.74 -28.08 9.51
CA ASN A 310 30.01 -28.31 10.19
C ASN A 310 29.80 -29.06 11.52
N LEU A 311 28.79 -28.68 12.30
CA LEU A 311 28.45 -29.38 13.55
C LEU A 311 28.08 -30.86 13.32
N PHE A 312 27.34 -31.16 12.26
CA PHE A 312 27.01 -32.55 11.91
C PHE A 312 28.24 -33.34 11.44
N VAL A 313 29.05 -32.74 10.58
CA VAL A 313 30.29 -33.35 10.07
C VAL A 313 31.30 -33.59 11.19
N ASP A 314 31.36 -32.71 12.20
CA ASP A 314 32.27 -32.86 13.34
C ASP A 314 31.81 -33.95 14.32
N LYS A 315 30.49 -34.17 14.45
CA LYS A 315 29.94 -35.23 15.31
C LYS A 315 29.98 -36.61 14.65
N ASP A 316 29.61 -36.72 13.38
CA ASP A 316 29.64 -37.99 12.65
C ASP A 316 30.04 -37.80 11.16
N PRO A 317 31.35 -37.74 10.88
CA PRO A 317 31.86 -37.61 9.51
C PRO A 317 31.46 -38.78 8.61
N SER A 318 31.35 -39.99 9.20
CA SER A 318 31.11 -41.24 8.48
C SER A 318 29.64 -41.42 8.09
N GLY A 319 28.73 -41.05 8.99
CA GLY A 319 27.30 -40.99 8.73
C GLY A 319 26.98 -39.93 7.69
N PHE A 320 27.59 -38.75 7.75
CA PHE A 320 27.38 -37.70 6.74
C PHE A 320 27.82 -38.14 5.34
N ALA A 321 28.98 -38.81 5.21
CA ALA A 321 29.47 -39.36 3.95
C ALA A 321 28.48 -40.34 3.30
N ARG A 322 27.81 -41.19 4.10
CA ARG A 322 26.78 -42.12 3.59
C ARG A 322 25.55 -41.40 3.04
N HIS A 323 25.19 -40.25 3.61
CA HIS A 323 24.03 -39.47 3.19
C HIS A 323 24.30 -38.55 1.99
N LEU A 324 25.57 -38.29 1.67
CA LEU A 324 25.97 -37.57 0.45
C LEU A 324 25.68 -38.34 -0.86
N GLY A 325 25.26 -39.61 -0.78
CA GLY A 325 24.78 -40.37 -1.93
C GLY A 325 25.88 -40.84 -2.89
N VAL A 326 27.15 -40.77 -2.47
CA VAL A 326 28.27 -41.28 -3.26
C VAL A 326 28.51 -42.74 -2.90
N LYS A 327 27.96 -43.65 -3.73
CA LYS A 327 28.41 -45.05 -3.74
C LYS A 327 29.82 -45.07 -4.35
N GLY A 328 30.83 -45.37 -3.53
CA GLY A 328 32.13 -45.81 -4.06
C GLY A 328 33.33 -44.87 -3.87
N VAL A 329 33.55 -44.35 -2.66
CA VAL A 329 34.92 -44.08 -2.24
C VAL A 329 35.17 -44.93 -0.99
N SER A 330 35.79 -46.10 -1.23
CA SER A 330 36.39 -46.89 -0.16
C SER A 330 37.39 -46.01 0.58
N GLN A 331 37.43 -46.20 1.90
CA GLN A 331 38.42 -45.59 2.79
C GLN A 331 39.85 -45.75 2.28
#